data_AF-A0A167RMB6-F1
#
_entry.id   AF-A0A167RMB6-F1
#
_cell.length_a   1.000
_cell.length_b   1.000
_cell.length_c   1.000
_cell.angle_alpha   90.00
_cell.angle_beta   90.00
_cell.angle_gamma   90.00
#
_symmetry.space_group_name_H-M   'P 1'
#
loop_
_entity.id
_entity.type
_entity.pdbx_description
1 polymer ?
#
loop_
_entity_poly.entity_id
_entity_poly.type
_entity_poly.pdbx_seq_one_letter_code
_entity_poly.pdbx_strand_id
1 'polypeptide(L)'
;MHASEKFRFLGCDIAIYSKHKKQVVLIKPGPTDEKQKVKEIWTKNRDNLPRVIIRLLNPLLRGLAVYYRPYTSYEIFRKLDNLIWTLSWRYAKRRHPSKGLQWTNTQYFDFSQK
;
A
#
# COMPACT_ATOMS: atom_id res chain seq x y z
N MET A 1 16.02 23.13 6.96
CA MET A 1 14.82 23.04 7.81
C MET A 1 15.13 22.11 8.97
N HIS A 2 15.18 22.60 10.21
CA HIS A 2 15.30 21.73 11.39
C HIS A 2 13.92 21.51 11.99
N ALA A 3 13.60 20.27 12.33
CA ALA A 3 12.44 19.96 13.15
C ALA A 3 12.79 20.34 14.58
N SER A 4 11.97 21.16 15.23
CA SER A 4 12.20 21.55 16.62
C SER A 4 11.86 20.42 17.58
N GLU A 5 10.85 19.61 17.23
CA GLU A 5 10.35 18.53 18.07
C GLU A 5 9.70 17.44 17.21
N LYS A 6 9.90 16.17 17.59
CA LYS A 6 9.32 15.00 16.92
C LYS A 6 8.72 14.09 17.99
N PHE A 7 7.46 13.73 17.85
CA PHE A 7 6.74 12.84 18.77
C PHE A 7 5.87 11.85 18.00
N ARG A 8 5.70 10.63 18.53
CA ARG A 8 4.85 9.59 17.92
C ARG A 8 3.56 9.44 18.72
N PHE A 9 2.42 9.59 18.04
CA PHE A 9 1.10 9.49 18.64
C PHE A 9 0.14 8.71 17.74
N LEU A 10 -0.60 7.75 18.30
CA LEU A 10 -1.61 6.94 17.60
C LEU A 10 -1.12 6.31 16.28
N GLY A 11 0.16 5.95 16.16
CA GLY A 11 0.72 5.37 14.94
C GLY A 11 1.16 6.40 13.88
N CYS A 12 1.11 7.69 14.19
CA CYS A 12 1.61 8.78 13.37
C CYS A 12 2.83 9.45 14.01
N ASP A 13 3.80 9.79 13.18
CA ASP A 13 4.92 10.66 13.49
C ASP A 13 4.50 12.12 13.29
N ILE A 14 4.45 12.86 14.39
CA ILE A 14 4.15 14.29 14.40
C ILE A 14 5.48 15.04 14.49
N ALA A 15 5.73 15.94 13.55
CA ALA A 15 6.90 16.79 13.54
C ALA A 15 6.50 18.26 13.40
N ILE A 16 7.04 19.10 14.28
CA ILE A 16 6.81 20.55 14.25
C ILE A 16 8.00 21.21 13.57
N TYR A 17 7.71 22.03 12.57
CA TYR A 17 8.69 22.83 11.84
C TYR A 17 8.39 24.31 12.05
N SER A 18 9.39 25.09 12.47
CA SER A 18 9.28 26.54 12.58
C SER A 18 10.04 27.20 11.44
N LYS A 19 9.38 28.09 10.68
CA LYS A 19 10.00 28.90 9.62
C LYS A 19 9.42 30.32 9.62
N HIS A 20 10.29 31.34 9.69
CA HIS A 20 9.94 32.77 9.62
C HIS A 20 8.64 33.15 10.39
N LYS A 21 8.58 32.83 11.69
CA LYS A 21 7.44 33.07 12.60
C LYS A 21 6.17 32.22 12.36
N LYS A 22 6.14 31.30 11.40
CA LYS A 22 5.06 30.31 11.22
C LYS A 22 5.50 28.93 11.72
N GLN A 23 4.64 28.30 12.52
CA GLN A 23 4.77 26.88 12.88
C GLN A 23 3.92 26.06 11.92
N VAL A 24 4.51 25.01 11.34
CA VAL A 24 3.84 24.03 10.50
C VAL A 24 3.96 22.68 11.16
N VAL A 25 2.81 22.05 11.40
CA VAL A 25 2.73 20.68 11.91
C VAL A 25 2.64 19.74 10.72
N LEU A 26 3.57 18.80 10.64
CA LEU A 26 3.54 17.73 9.65
C LEU A 26 3.22 16.42 10.35
N ILE A 27 2.11 15.81 9.98
CA ILE A 27 1.70 14.51 10.48
C ILE A 27 2.00 13.48 9.40
N LYS A 28 3.03 12.68 9.64
CA LYS A 28 3.39 11.56 8.79
C LYS A 28 2.87 10.28 9.42
N PRO A 29 2.26 9.39 8.66
CA PRO A 29 1.97 8.07 9.19
C PRO A 29 3.27 7.29 9.46
N GLY A 30 3.33 6.61 10.61
CA GLY A 30 4.52 5.91 11.12
C GLY A 30 4.79 4.56 10.42
N PRO A 31 5.78 3.79 10.89
CA PRO A 31 5.98 2.41 10.45
C PRO A 31 4.81 1.57 10.93
N THR A 32 4.02 1.08 9.99
CA THR A 32 2.75 0.45 10.30
C THR A 32 2.63 -0.93 9.64
N ASP A 33 1.83 -1.80 10.29
CA ASP A 33 1.71 -3.23 10.00
C ASP A 33 0.91 -3.54 8.73
N GLU A 34 0.46 -2.55 7.96
CA GLU A 34 -0.40 -2.79 6.80
C GLU A 34 0.31 -3.65 5.75
N LYS A 35 1.61 -3.41 5.56
CA LYS A 35 2.43 -4.22 4.65
C LYS A 35 2.44 -5.68 5.08
N GLN A 36 2.50 -5.92 6.39
CA GLN A 36 2.51 -7.27 6.94
C GLN A 36 1.13 -7.91 6.78
N LYS A 37 0.04 -7.19 7.08
CA LYS A 37 -1.33 -7.66 6.85
C LYS A 37 -1.62 -7.99 5.39
N VAL A 38 -1.19 -7.13 4.45
CA VAL A 38 -1.32 -7.38 3.00
C VAL A 38 -0.56 -8.64 2.61
N LYS A 39 0.67 -8.82 3.08
CA LYS A 39 1.45 -10.05 2.85
C LYS A 39 0.75 -11.28 3.42
N GLU A 40 0.26 -11.21 4.65
CA GLU A 40 -0.43 -12.32 5.30
C GLU A 40 -1.68 -12.75 4.54
N ILE A 41 -2.52 -11.80 4.11
CA ILE A 41 -3.70 -12.09 3.28
C ILE A 41 -3.26 -12.80 1.99
N TRP A 42 -2.21 -12.29 1.34
CA TRP A 42 -1.67 -12.87 0.12
C TRP A 42 -1.12 -14.29 0.32
N THR A 43 -0.33 -14.51 1.37
CA THR A 43 0.29 -15.81 1.67
C THR A 43 -0.76 -16.85 2.03
N LYS A 44 -1.76 -16.49 2.84
CA LYS A 44 -2.86 -17.39 3.24
C LYS A 44 -3.76 -17.76 2.07
N ASN A 45 -3.92 -16.88 1.08
CA ASN A 45 -4.82 -17.07 -0.06
C ASN A 45 -4.08 -17.35 -1.37
N ARG A 46 -2.82 -17.82 -1.30
CA ARG A 46 -1.98 -18.02 -2.48
C ARG A 46 -2.57 -19.00 -3.49
N ASP A 47 -3.38 -19.96 -3.07
CA ASP A 47 -3.95 -20.97 -3.96
C ASP A 47 -5.40 -20.65 -4.38
N ASN A 48 -5.95 -19.55 -3.85
CA ASN A 48 -7.30 -19.09 -4.19
C ASN A 48 -7.36 -18.30 -5.50
N LEU A 49 -8.57 -18.11 -6.00
CA LEU A 49 -8.86 -17.26 -7.16
C LEU A 49 -8.49 -15.79 -6.88
N PRO A 50 -8.01 -15.02 -7.88
CA PRO A 50 -7.65 -13.61 -7.71
C PRO A 50 -8.80 -12.77 -7.13
N ARG A 51 -10.04 -13.08 -7.54
CA ARG A 51 -11.26 -12.41 -7.06
C ARG A 51 -11.43 -12.51 -5.54
N VAL A 52 -11.03 -13.62 -4.93
CA VAL A 52 -11.10 -13.82 -3.47
C VAL A 52 -10.08 -12.90 -2.78
N ILE A 53 -8.86 -12.84 -3.31
CA ILE A 53 -7.78 -11.99 -2.77
C ILE A 53 -8.20 -10.51 -2.86
N ILE A 54 -8.74 -10.07 -4.00
CA ILE A 54 -9.25 -8.70 -4.19
C ILE A 54 -10.35 -8.36 -3.18
N ARG A 55 -11.32 -9.28 -2.97
CA ARG A 55 -12.39 -9.09 -1.99
C ARG A 55 -11.89 -8.94 -0.56
N LEU A 56 -10.79 -9.61 -0.20
CA LEU A 56 -10.18 -9.49 1.13
C LEU A 56 -9.33 -8.22 1.28
N LEU A 57 -8.64 -7.81 0.21
CA LEU A 57 -7.81 -6.61 0.23
C LEU A 57 -8.62 -5.31 0.21
N ASN A 58 -9.74 -5.26 -0.53
CA ASN A 58 -10.51 -4.04 -0.72
C ASN A 58 -11.00 -3.39 0.60
N PRO A 59 -11.57 -4.11 1.57
CA PRO A 59 -11.97 -3.54 2.85
C PRO A 59 -10.78 -2.98 3.65
N LEU A 60 -9.63 -3.68 3.62
CA LEU A 60 -8.41 -3.24 4.29
C LEU A 60 -7.90 -1.93 3.67
N LEU A 61 -7.74 -1.88 2.35
CA LEU A 61 -7.30 -0.68 1.64
C LEU A 61 -8.25 0.50 1.83
N ARG A 62 -9.56 0.24 1.86
CA ARG A 62 -10.56 1.26 2.13
C ARG A 62 -10.45 1.80 3.55
N GLY A 63 -10.27 0.94 4.55
CA GLY A 63 -10.05 1.34 5.94
C GLY A 63 -8.81 2.21 6.10
N LEU A 64 -7.72 1.86 5.41
CA LEU A 64 -6.49 2.65 5.40
C LEU A 64 -6.66 3.98 4.68
N ALA A 65 -7.36 4.02 3.56
CA ALA A 65 -7.66 5.26 2.85
C ALA A 65 -8.47 6.23 3.73
N VAL A 66 -9.44 5.72 4.50
CA VAL A 66 -10.21 6.52 5.45
C VAL A 66 -9.34 7.00 6.61
N TYR A 67 -8.57 6.11 7.23
CA TYR A 67 -7.69 6.45 8.35
C TYR A 67 -6.61 7.46 7.97
N TYR A 68 -6.00 7.29 6.79
CA TYR A 68 -4.92 8.15 6.30
C TYR A 68 -5.35 9.38 5.51
N ARG A 69 -6.67 9.59 5.32
CA ARG A 69 -7.23 10.73 4.59
C ARG A 69 -6.75 12.10 5.10
N PRO A 70 -6.68 12.39 6.41
CA PRO A 70 -6.26 13.70 6.90
C PRO A 70 -4.74 13.89 6.92
N TYR A 71 -3.96 12.85 6.63
CA TYR A 71 -2.50 12.85 6.76
C TYR A 71 -1.79 12.86 5.41
N THR A 72 -0.53 13.30 5.38
CA THR A 72 0.30 13.26 4.18
C THR A 72 0.82 11.83 3.95
N SER A 73 0.01 10.99 3.32
CA SER A 73 0.17 9.53 3.27
C SER A 73 0.65 8.96 1.93
N TYR A 74 1.01 9.82 0.96
CA TYR A 74 1.45 9.42 -0.38
C TYR A 74 2.54 8.34 -0.39
N GLU A 75 3.59 8.51 0.43
CA GLU A 75 4.69 7.54 0.46
C GLU A 75 4.25 6.15 0.94
N ILE A 76 3.27 6.09 1.85
CA ILE A 76 2.75 4.81 2.35
C ILE A 76 1.95 4.11 1.27
N PHE A 77 1.01 4.82 0.64
CA PHE A 77 0.22 4.26 -0.45
C PHE A 77 1.09 3.80 -1.61
N ARG A 78 2.09 4.60 -2.01
CA ARG A 78 3.06 4.19 -3.04
C ARG A 78 3.82 2.91 -2.66
N LYS A 79 4.23 2.77 -1.40
CA LYS A 79 4.91 1.56 -0.91
C LYS A 79 3.97 0.35 -0.88
N LEU A 80 2.69 0.55 -0.54
CA LEU A 80 1.67 -0.50 -0.54
C LEU A 80 1.31 -0.95 -1.97
N ASP A 81 1.13 -0.01 -2.90
CA ASP A 81 0.85 -0.30 -4.31
C ASP A 81 1.96 -1.12 -4.94
N ASN A 82 3.22 -0.73 -4.73
CA ASN A 82 4.38 -1.48 -5.21
C ASN A 82 4.41 -2.91 -4.65
N LEU A 83 4.04 -3.09 -3.38
CA LEU A 83 3.97 -4.41 -2.75
C LEU A 83 2.86 -5.25 -3.37
N ILE A 84 1.65 -4.70 -3.51
CA ILE A 84 0.49 -5.37 -4.09
C ILE A 84 0.79 -5.76 -5.54
N TRP A 85 1.35 -4.85 -6.34
CA TRP A 85 1.77 -5.12 -7.70
C TRP A 85 2.76 -6.29 -7.77
N THR A 86 3.79 -6.26 -6.93
CA THR A 86 4.81 -7.32 -6.89
C THR A 86 4.21 -8.68 -6.53
N LEU A 87 3.31 -8.74 -5.55
CA LEU A 87 2.64 -9.97 -5.14
C LEU A 87 1.72 -10.50 -6.23
N SER A 88 0.91 -9.64 -6.85
CA SER A 88 0.03 -9.97 -7.97
C SER A 88 0.81 -10.50 -9.17
N TRP A 89 1.92 -9.86 -9.53
CA TRP A 89 2.79 -10.29 -10.62
C TRP A 89 3.41 -11.68 -10.35
N ARG A 90 3.95 -11.88 -9.15
CA ARG A 90 4.52 -13.18 -8.75
C ARG A 90 3.49 -14.30 -8.79
N TYR A 91 2.27 -14.02 -8.36
CA TYR A 91 1.19 -14.98 -8.42
C TYR A 91 0.78 -15.33 -9.84
N ALA A 92 0.61 -14.33 -10.72
CA ALA A 92 0.22 -14.54 -12.10
C ALA A 92 1.28 -15.38 -12.84
N LYS A 93 2.57 -15.08 -12.62
CA LYS A 93 3.68 -15.89 -13.14
C LYS A 93 3.72 -17.31 -12.59
N ARG A 94 3.52 -17.50 -11.28
CA ARG A 94 3.53 -18.83 -10.65
C ARG A 94 2.39 -19.71 -11.18
N ARG A 95 1.21 -19.12 -11.41
CA ARG A 95 0.03 -19.86 -11.88
C ARG A 95 0.19 -20.34 -13.33
N HIS A 96 1.00 -19.67 -14.13
CA HIS A 96 1.18 -19.95 -15.56
C HIS A 96 2.66 -20.07 -15.94
N PRO A 97 3.38 -21.08 -15.44
CA PRO A 97 4.83 -21.23 -15.66
C PRO A 97 5.19 -21.47 -17.13
N SER A 98 4.26 -22.02 -17.92
CA SER A 98 4.45 -22.31 -19.35
C SER A 98 4.08 -21.14 -20.27
N LYS A 99 3.52 -20.05 -19.73
CA LYS A 99 3.06 -18.90 -20.52
C LYS A 99 4.08 -17.76 -20.45
N GLY A 100 4.22 -17.05 -21.56
CA GLY A 100 5.11 -15.89 -21.65
C GLY A 100 4.67 -14.71 -20.78
N LEU A 101 5.59 -13.78 -20.54
CA LEU A 101 5.31 -12.56 -19.76
C LEU A 101 4.25 -11.67 -20.42
N GLN A 102 4.29 -11.57 -21.75
CA GLN A 102 3.30 -10.82 -22.53
C GLN A 102 1.88 -11.37 -22.31
N TRP A 103 1.71 -12.69 -22.38
CA TRP A 103 0.42 -13.33 -22.13
C TRP A 103 -0.07 -13.05 -20.70
N THR A 104 0.82 -13.13 -19.71
CA THR A 104 0.45 -12.83 -18.31
C THR A 104 -0.03 -11.39 -18.16
N ASN A 105 0.63 -10.43 -18.82
CA ASN A 105 0.22 -9.04 -18.82
C ASN A 105 -1.16 -8.86 -19.47
N THR A 106 -1.37 -9.43 -20.66
CA THR A 106 -2.63 -9.34 -21.39
C THR A 106 -3.81 -9.98 -20.64
N GLN A 107 -3.59 -11.06 -19.90
CA GLN A 107 -4.68 -11.78 -19.22
C GLN A 107 -5.07 -11.18 -17.87
N TYR A 108 -4.12 -10.58 -17.14
CA TYR A 108 -4.35 -10.12 -15.76
C TYR A 108 -4.33 -8.61 -15.59
N PHE A 109 -3.64 -7.89 -16.47
CA PHE A 109 -3.31 -6.48 -16.31
C PHE A 109 -3.59 -5.64 -17.56
N ASP A 110 -4.28 -6.20 -18.54
CA ASP A 110 -4.68 -5.43 -19.70
C ASP A 110 -5.81 -4.47 -19.33
N PHE A 111 -5.59 -3.20 -19.61
CA PHE A 111 -6.57 -2.13 -19.43
C PHE A 111 -7.45 -1.95 -20.68
N SER A 112 -7.27 -2.78 -21.71
CA SER A 112 -8.03 -2.73 -22.98
C SER A 112 -9.46 -3.28 -22.89
N GLN A 113 -9.86 -3.86 -21.75
CA GLN A 113 -11.25 -4.25 -21.51
C GLN A 113 -12.08 -3.00 -21.17
N LYS A 114 -12.62 -2.34 -22.20
CA LYS A 114 -13.75 -1.41 -22.11
C LYS A 114 -15.02 -2.14 -21.70
#